data_AF-A0A939ABJ3-F1
#
_entry.id   AF-A0A939ABJ3-F1
#
_cell.length_a   1.000
_cell.length_b   1.000
_cell.length_c   1.000
_cell.angle_alpha   90.00
_cell.angle_beta   90.00
_cell.angle_gamma   90.00
#
_symmetry.space_group_name_H-M   'P 1'
#
loop_
_entity.id
_entity.type
_entity.pdbx_description
1 polymer ?
#
loop_
_entity_poly.entity_id
_entity_poly.type
_entity_poly.pdbx_seq_one_letter_code
_entity_poly.pdbx_strand_id
1 'polypeptide(L)'
;MAYTSFYKTDDAGEAGGPHGPLVRQKLATLDAYMGKFLDRLEEKKIADRSLIVLTADHGMELQDKNRNGDWKGALNSTGIPHLDPDGFGFVYLVEE
;
A
#
# COMPACT_ATOMS: atom_id res chain seq x y z
N MET A 1 -7.77 -3.01 -23.38
CA MET A 1 -7.02 -3.14 -22.12
C MET A 1 -7.92 -2.69 -20.99
N ALA A 2 -8.06 -3.49 -19.94
CA ALA A 2 -8.82 -3.15 -18.74
C ALA A 2 -7.88 -3.22 -17.54
N TYR A 3 -8.11 -2.36 -16.55
CA TYR A 3 -7.28 -2.26 -15.35
C TYR A 3 -8.17 -2.09 -14.12
N THR A 4 -7.78 -2.73 -13.02
CA THR A 4 -8.39 -2.57 -11.70
C THR A 4 -7.32 -2.70 -10.63
N SER A 5 -7.49 -2.00 -9.51
CA SER A 5 -6.62 -2.08 -8.33
C SER A 5 -7.45 -2.32 -7.08
N PHE A 6 -6.86 -2.96 -6.07
CA PHE A 6 -7.48 -3.23 -4.79
C PHE A 6 -6.53 -2.91 -3.64
N TYR A 7 -6.92 -2.01 -2.76
CA TYR A 7 -6.13 -1.60 -1.59
C TYR A 7 -6.32 -2.50 -0.35
N LYS A 8 -6.97 -3.66 -0.49
CA LYS A 8 -7.56 -4.38 0.65
C LYS A 8 -6.52 -4.92 1.63
N THR A 9 -5.41 -5.46 1.15
CA THR A 9 -4.34 -6.01 2.00
C THR A 9 -3.43 -4.94 2.56
N ASP A 10 -3.34 -3.80 1.88
CA ASP A 10 -2.57 -2.64 2.29
C ASP A 10 -3.21 -1.97 3.52
N ASP A 11 -4.45 -1.49 3.40
CA ASP A 11 -5.26 -0.92 4.50
C ASP A 11 -5.35 -1.86 5.72
N ALA A 12 -5.57 -3.15 5.48
CA ALA A 12 -5.57 -4.14 6.56
C ALA A 12 -4.19 -4.34 7.23
N GLY A 13 -3.12 -4.24 6.44
CA GLY A 13 -1.74 -4.32 6.91
C GLY A 13 -1.35 -3.10 7.72
N GLU A 14 -1.74 -1.91 7.28
CA GLU A 14 -1.56 -0.65 8.02
C GLU A 14 -2.31 -0.68 9.36
N ALA A 15 -3.56 -1.14 9.36
CA ALA A 15 -4.39 -1.18 10.56
C ALA A 15 -3.96 -2.26 11.58
N GLY A 16 -3.47 -3.42 11.11
CA GLY A 16 -3.31 -4.62 11.94
C GLY A 16 -1.96 -5.33 11.87
N GLY A 17 -1.02 -4.81 11.08
CA GLY A 17 0.23 -5.45 10.74
C GLY A 17 0.09 -6.52 9.63
N PRO A 18 1.15 -6.75 8.82
CA PRO A 18 1.11 -7.64 7.66
C PRO A 18 0.80 -9.11 7.99
N HIS A 19 1.00 -9.54 9.23
CA HIS A 19 0.77 -10.92 9.68
C HIS A 19 -0.54 -11.10 10.45
N GLY A 20 -1.32 -10.02 10.61
CA GLY A 20 -2.57 -10.02 11.36
C GLY A 20 -3.69 -10.83 10.69
N PRO A 21 -4.72 -11.23 11.47
CA PRO A 21 -5.85 -12.00 10.94
C PRO A 21 -6.66 -11.22 9.89
N LEU A 22 -6.69 -9.88 9.97
CA LEU A 22 -7.40 -9.04 9.01
C LEU A 22 -6.80 -9.14 7.62
N VAL A 23 -5.46 -9.10 7.49
CA VAL A 23 -4.77 -9.27 6.19
C VAL A 23 -5.10 -10.62 5.58
N ARG A 24 -5.10 -11.70 6.37
CA ARG A 24 -5.49 -13.05 5.90
C ARG A 24 -6.92 -13.10 5.38
N GLN A 25 -7.86 -12.45 6.08
CA GLN A 25 -9.25 -12.36 5.65
C GLN A 25 -9.39 -11.57 4.33
N LYS A 26 -8.67 -10.45 4.19
CA LYS A 26 -8.67 -9.65 2.96
C LYS A 26 -8.03 -10.40 1.79
N LEU A 27 -6.96 -11.15 2.03
CA LEU A 27 -6.34 -12.00 1.02
C LEU A 27 -7.31 -13.06 0.49
N ALA A 28 -8.01 -13.78 1.39
CA ALA A 28 -9.02 -14.76 0.99
C ALA A 28 -10.19 -14.11 0.21
N THR A 29 -10.55 -12.87 0.55
CA THR A 29 -11.57 -12.11 -0.19
C THR A 29 -11.10 -11.77 -1.61
N LEU A 30 -9.84 -11.34 -1.77
CA LEU A 30 -9.27 -11.02 -3.08
C LEU A 30 -9.13 -12.27 -3.96
N ASP A 31 -8.71 -13.39 -3.38
CA ASP A 31 -8.67 -14.69 -4.05
C ASP A 31 -10.05 -15.08 -4.60
N ALA A 32 -11.10 -14.97 -3.78
CA ALA A 32 -12.47 -15.23 -4.21
C ALA A 32 -12.95 -14.27 -5.32
N TYR A 33 -12.49 -13.02 -5.33
CA TYR A 33 -12.80 -12.07 -6.40
C TYR A 33 -12.08 -12.43 -7.70
N MET A 34 -10.83 -12.87 -7.61
CA MET A 34 -10.07 -13.35 -8.77
C MET A 34 -10.74 -14.57 -9.39
N GLY A 35 -11.19 -15.54 -8.58
CA GLY A 35 -11.95 -16.70 -9.07
C GLY A 35 -13.17 -16.29 -9.90
N LYS A 36 -14.01 -15.39 -9.37
CA LYS A 36 -15.20 -14.88 -10.09
C LYS A 36 -14.85 -14.14 -11.39
N PHE A 37 -13.73 -13.42 -11.41
CA PHE A 37 -13.26 -12.76 -12.62
C PHE A 37 -12.86 -13.79 -13.69
N LEU A 38 -12.11 -14.82 -13.31
CA LEU A 38 -11.70 -15.90 -14.19
C LEU A 38 -12.90 -16.68 -14.72
N ASP A 39 -13.86 -17.06 -13.85
CA ASP A 39 -15.10 -17.72 -14.24
C ASP A 39 -15.84 -16.91 -15.33
N ARG A 40 -15.85 -15.59 -15.20
CA ARG A 40 -16.51 -14.72 -16.17
C ARG A 40 -15.81 -14.69 -17.53
N LEU A 41 -14.50 -14.88 -17.59
CA LEU A 41 -13.76 -15.01 -18.84
C LEU A 41 -14.06 -16.34 -19.54
N GLU A 42 -14.18 -17.42 -18.76
CA GLU A 42 -14.57 -18.75 -19.24
C GLU A 42 -15.99 -18.75 -19.80
N GLU A 43 -16.97 -18.22 -19.06
CA GLU A 43 -18.35 -18.07 -19.52
C GLU A 43 -18.46 -17.31 -20.86
N LYS A 44 -17.59 -16.33 -21.06
CA LYS A 44 -17.51 -15.53 -22.28
C LYS A 44 -16.71 -16.19 -23.40
N LYS A 45 -16.08 -17.34 -23.14
CA LYS A 45 -15.21 -18.08 -24.08
C LYS A 45 -14.04 -17.24 -24.61
N ILE A 46 -13.49 -16.39 -23.74
CA ILE A 46 -12.34 -15.53 -24.07
C ILE A 46 -11.11 -15.79 -23.19
N ALA A 47 -11.17 -16.74 -22.26
CA ALA A 47 -10.07 -17.08 -21.37
C ALA A 47 -8.77 -17.43 -22.15
N ASP A 48 -8.84 -18.35 -23.11
CA ASP A 48 -7.70 -18.82 -23.94
C ASP A 48 -7.03 -17.73 -24.81
N ARG A 49 -7.64 -16.55 -24.89
CA ARG A 49 -7.19 -15.41 -25.71
C ARG A 49 -6.99 -14.15 -24.88
N SER A 50 -6.92 -14.30 -23.56
CA SER A 50 -6.68 -13.21 -22.61
C SER A 50 -5.34 -13.39 -21.91
N LEU A 51 -4.53 -12.32 -21.85
CA LEU A 51 -3.37 -12.24 -20.96
C LEU A 51 -3.80 -11.52 -19.68
N ILE A 52 -3.54 -12.14 -18.54
CA ILE A 52 -3.82 -11.58 -17.22
C ILE A 52 -2.49 -11.31 -16.53
N VAL A 53 -2.30 -10.06 -16.07
CA VAL A 53 -1.17 -9.68 -15.24
C VAL A 53 -1.72 -9.33 -13.86
N LEU A 54 -1.39 -10.18 -12.88
CA LEU A 54 -1.65 -9.92 -11.47
C LEU A 54 -0.34 -9.50 -10.81
N THR A 55 -0.32 -8.31 -10.23
CA THR A 55 0.87 -7.75 -9.58
C THR A 55 0.45 -6.85 -8.43
N ALA A 56 1.43 -6.44 -7.64
CA ALA A 56 1.32 -5.45 -6.58
C ALA A 56 2.48 -4.45 -6.74
N ASP A 57 2.27 -3.25 -6.25
CA ASP A 57 3.28 -2.18 -6.18
C ASP A 57 4.33 -2.44 -5.11
N HIS A 58 3.95 -2.97 -3.95
CA HIS A 58 4.88 -3.30 -2.87
C HIS A 58 4.37 -4.39 -1.90
N GLY A 59 5.25 -4.76 -0.96
CA GLY A 59 4.92 -5.58 0.20
C GLY A 59 4.65 -4.73 1.45
N MET A 60 4.67 -5.35 2.62
CA MET A 60 4.47 -4.68 3.92
C MET A 60 5.32 -5.37 4.99
N GLU A 61 5.90 -4.59 5.90
CA GLU A 61 6.75 -5.08 6.99
C GLU A 61 6.19 -4.63 8.35
N LEU A 62 6.47 -5.40 9.40
CA LEU A 62 6.13 -5.03 10.76
C LEU A 62 6.95 -3.81 11.21
N GLN A 63 6.27 -2.83 11.78
CA GLN A 63 6.92 -1.68 12.41
C GLN A 63 7.14 -1.93 13.90
N ASP A 64 8.31 -1.54 14.41
CA ASP A 64 8.57 -1.49 15.86
C ASP A 64 7.83 -0.29 16.46
N LYS A 65 6.83 -0.58 17.30
CA LYS A 65 5.99 0.44 17.97
C LYS A 65 6.77 1.33 18.95
N ASN A 66 7.97 0.93 19.34
CA ASN A 66 8.83 1.74 20.20
C ASN A 66 9.70 2.71 19.40
N ARG A 67 9.70 2.59 18.07
CA ARG A 67 10.52 3.43 17.18
C ARG A 67 9.82 4.74 16.86
N ASN A 68 9.78 5.62 17.85
CA ASN A 68 9.11 6.93 17.80
C ASN A 68 10.05 8.08 17.42
N GLY A 69 11.07 7.80 16.61
CA GLY A 69 12.03 8.83 16.19
C GLY A 69 11.37 9.88 15.30
N ASP A 70 11.59 11.15 15.62
CA ASP A 70 11.12 12.31 14.87
C ASP A 70 12.31 13.24 14.58
N TRP A 71 12.41 13.75 13.35
CA TRP A 71 13.45 14.69 12.96
C TRP A 71 13.08 16.15 13.24
N LYS A 72 11.83 16.47 13.58
CA LYS A 72 11.36 17.86 13.73
C LYS A 72 12.18 18.65 14.73
N GLY A 73 12.54 18.05 15.86
CA GLY A 73 13.42 18.68 16.85
C GLY A 73 14.81 18.99 16.29
N ALA A 74 15.40 18.06 15.55
CA ALA A 74 16.70 18.24 14.92
C ALA A 74 16.64 19.31 13.82
N LEU A 75 15.60 19.31 12.98
CA LEU A 75 15.37 20.32 11.95
C LEU A 75 15.22 21.73 12.56
N ASN A 76 14.40 21.87 13.60
CA ASN A 76 14.23 23.13 14.32
C ASN A 76 15.55 23.64 14.92
N SER A 77 16.41 22.75 15.42
CA SER A 77 17.70 23.15 15.98
C SER A 77 18.73 23.67 14.96
N THR A 78 18.49 23.46 13.66
CA THR A 78 19.40 23.97 12.62
C THR A 78 19.36 25.49 12.48
N GLY A 79 18.25 26.13 12.88
CA GLY A 79 17.99 27.53 12.60
C GLY A 79 17.76 27.86 11.12
N ILE A 80 17.70 26.85 10.24
CA ILE A 80 17.45 27.04 8.81
C ILE A 80 15.93 27.07 8.58
N PRO A 81 15.39 28.12 7.93
CA PRO A 81 13.99 28.14 7.54
C PRO A 81 13.64 26.94 6.66
N HIS A 82 12.60 26.19 7.05
CA HIS A 82 12.18 24.99 6.32
C HIS A 82 10.67 24.74 6.45
N LEU A 83 10.14 23.97 5.51
CA LEU A 83 8.80 23.39 5.55
C LEU A 83 8.91 21.86 5.54
N ASP A 84 8.20 21.23 6.46
CA ASP A 84 7.94 19.79 6.48
C ASP A 84 6.42 19.59 6.51
N PRO A 85 5.75 19.72 5.35
CA PRO A 85 4.29 19.79 5.29
C PRO A 85 3.61 18.48 5.72
N ASP A 86 4.31 17.35 5.63
CA ASP A 86 3.72 16.03 5.81
C ASP A 86 4.51 15.12 6.77
N GLY A 87 5.76 15.42 7.15
CA GLY A 87 6.56 14.54 8.02
C GLY A 87 6.99 13.22 7.36
N PHE A 88 6.72 13.04 6.05
CA PHE A 88 6.88 11.79 5.32
C PHE A 88 7.99 11.81 4.26
N GLY A 89 9.07 12.57 4.47
CA GLY A 89 10.32 12.37 3.73
C GLY A 89 10.80 13.50 2.83
N PHE A 90 10.10 14.64 2.78
CA PHE A 90 10.59 15.83 2.08
C PHE A 90 10.66 17.04 3.02
N VAL A 91 11.84 17.65 3.07
CA VAL A 91 12.07 18.93 3.75
C VAL A 91 12.40 19.96 2.69
N TYR A 92 11.61 21.02 2.63
CA TYR A 92 11.83 22.13 1.72
C TYR A 92 12.55 23.23 2.47
N LEU A 93 13.74 23.60 2.01
CA LEU A 93 14.42 24.80 2.50
C LEU A 93 13.72 26.02 1.91
N VAL A 94 13.52 27.06 2.72
CA VAL A 94 12.91 28.31 2.26
C VAL A 94 13.86 29.47 2.50
N GLU A 95 13.77 30.49 1.66
CA GLU A 95 14.42 31.78 1.89
C GLU A 95 13.59 32.57 2.91
N GLU A 96 14.23 33.50 3.64
CA GLU A 96 13.55 34.39 4.59
C GLU A 96 12.57 35.37 3.92
#